data_AF-A0A9X3FWV8-F1
#
_entry.id   AF-A0A9X3FWV8-F1
#
_cell.length_a   1.000
_cell.length_b   1.000
_cell.length_c   1.000
_cell.angle_alpha   90.00
_cell.angle_beta   90.00
_cell.angle_gamma   90.00
#
_symmetry.space_group_name_H-M   'P 1'
#
loop_
_entity.id
_entity.type
_entity.pdbx_description
1 polymer ?
#
loop_
_entity_poly.entity_id
_entity_poly.type
_entity_poly.pdbx_seq_one_letter_code
_entity_poly.pdbx_strand_id
1 'polypeptide(L)'
;MYPFHWSEIFLYILPLLTILLVNRYGRPYLTDGKHIKLAVVDVIHPILWLCFHFISTNAFYFSLVPALVFVIALYAFVRLFKRFRRQEKVDWPHFWRNLSNTAFIFVFVVYYILVVYRIIQVVIS
;
A
#
# COMPACT_ATOMS: atom_id res chain seq x y z
N MET A 1 -14.76 19.81 -1.81
CA MET A 1 -13.48 19.09 -1.75
C MET A 1 -12.31 20.06 -1.60
N TYR A 2 -11.09 19.56 -1.45
CA TYR A 2 -9.92 20.38 -1.73
C TYR A 2 -9.87 20.72 -3.23
N PRO A 3 -9.59 21.99 -3.58
CA PRO A 3 -9.45 22.42 -4.96
C PRO A 3 -8.32 21.64 -5.64
N PHE A 4 -8.50 21.33 -6.92
CA PHE A 4 -7.47 20.64 -7.69
C PHE A 4 -6.23 21.52 -7.85
N HIS A 5 -5.07 20.92 -7.62
CA HIS A 5 -3.78 21.51 -7.93
C HIS A 5 -3.01 20.59 -8.86
N TRP A 6 -2.33 21.16 -9.86
CA TRP A 6 -1.51 20.39 -10.81
C TRP A 6 -0.44 19.51 -10.14
N SER A 7 -0.01 19.86 -8.93
CA SER A 7 0.89 19.02 -8.12
C SER A 7 0.27 17.69 -7.67
N GLU A 8 -1.05 17.55 -7.68
CA GLU A 8 -1.76 16.30 -7.34
C GLU A 8 -1.46 15.19 -8.34
N ILE A 9 -1.10 15.53 -9.59
CA ILE A 9 -0.70 14.55 -10.61
C ILE A 9 0.52 13.75 -10.16
N PHE A 10 1.47 14.38 -9.45
CA PHE A 10 2.61 13.66 -8.89
C PHE A 10 2.16 12.54 -7.96
N LEU A 11 1.14 12.80 -7.13
CA LEU A 11 0.62 11.80 -6.20
C LEU A 11 0.03 10.60 -6.91
N TYR A 12 -0.56 10.74 -8.11
CA TYR A 12 -1.16 9.65 -8.91
C TYR A 12 -0.14 8.69 -9.51
N ILE A 13 1.01 9.23 -9.91
CA ILE A 13 2.06 8.49 -10.60
C ILE A 13 3.17 8.00 -9.66
N LEU A 14 3.32 8.61 -8.48
CA LEU A 14 4.44 8.35 -7.57
C LEU A 14 4.58 6.86 -7.19
N PRO A 15 3.52 6.11 -6.85
CA PRO A 15 3.66 4.69 -6.53
C PRO A 15 4.16 3.86 -7.72
N LEU A 16 3.69 4.13 -8.94
CA LEU A 16 4.15 3.45 -10.15
C LEU A 16 5.59 3.83 -10.51
N LEU A 17 5.93 5.12 -10.45
CA LEU A 17 7.27 5.60 -10.73
C LEU A 17 8.28 5.02 -9.74
N THR A 18 7.93 4.94 -8.46
CA THR A 18 8.81 4.37 -7.43
C THR A 18 8.98 2.86 -7.62
N ILE A 19 7.93 2.11 -8.01
CA ILE A 19 8.08 0.72 -8.46
C ILE A 19 9.10 0.62 -9.59
N LEU A 20 8.95 1.42 -10.62
CA LEU A 20 9.80 1.35 -11.81
C LEU A 20 11.26 1.71 -11.50
N LEU A 21 11.49 2.80 -10.75
CA LEU A 21 12.82 3.28 -10.38
C LEU A 21 13.53 2.31 -9.43
N VAL A 22 12.85 1.84 -8.38
CA VAL A 22 13.45 0.92 -7.41
C VAL A 22 13.71 -0.44 -8.07
N ASN A 23 12.82 -0.91 -8.94
CA ASN A 23 13.01 -2.18 -9.64
C ASN A 23 14.17 -2.11 -10.65
N ARG A 24 14.38 -0.97 -11.31
CA ARG A 24 15.41 -0.79 -12.34
C ARG A 24 16.79 -0.43 -11.78
N TYR A 25 16.84 0.48 -10.81
CA TYR A 25 18.08 1.07 -10.28
C TYR A 25 18.31 0.74 -8.80
N GLY A 26 17.25 0.55 -8.02
CA GLY A 26 17.34 0.34 -6.58
C GLY A 26 17.71 -1.07 -6.17
N ARG A 27 17.42 -2.09 -7.00
CA ARG A 27 17.63 -3.52 -6.69
C ARG A 27 19.00 -3.86 -6.07
N PRO A 28 20.14 -3.38 -6.60
CA PRO A 28 21.46 -3.67 -6.02
C PRO A 28 21.63 -3.16 -4.59
N TYR A 29 20.90 -2.10 -4.22
CA TYR A 29 20.98 -1.44 -2.91
C TYR A 29 19.97 -1.98 -1.90
N LEU A 30 19.08 -2.90 -2.30
CA LEU A 30 18.08 -3.50 -1.42
C LEU A 30 18.63 -4.68 -0.58
N THR A 31 19.89 -5.06 -0.82
CA THR A 31 20.53 -6.17 -0.13
C THR A 31 21.88 -5.75 0.45
N ASP A 32 22.07 -5.93 1.75
CA ASP A 32 23.35 -5.65 2.43
C ASP A 32 24.27 -6.88 2.46
N GLY A 33 24.08 -7.81 1.50
CA GLY A 33 24.88 -9.03 1.33
C GLY A 33 24.76 -10.11 2.42
N LYS A 34 24.51 -9.74 3.69
CA LYS A 34 24.58 -10.66 4.84
C LYS A 34 23.32 -10.72 5.71
N HIS A 35 22.64 -9.59 5.96
CA HIS A 35 21.58 -9.53 7.00
C HIS A 35 20.23 -9.02 6.50
N ILE A 36 20.22 -8.10 5.53
CA ILE A 36 19.00 -7.43 5.08
C ILE A 36 18.77 -7.75 3.61
N LYS A 37 17.60 -8.31 3.30
CA LYS A 37 17.08 -8.51 1.93
C LYS A 37 15.70 -7.86 1.86
N LEU A 38 15.66 -6.58 1.52
CA LEU A 38 14.41 -5.88 1.28
C LEU A 38 13.87 -6.27 -0.09
N ALA A 39 12.57 -6.55 -0.17
CA ALA A 39 11.89 -6.59 -1.43
C ALA A 39 11.62 -5.16 -1.92
N VAL A 40 11.50 -4.98 -3.23
CA VAL A 40 11.06 -3.72 -3.85
C VAL A 40 9.75 -3.23 -3.19
N VAL A 41 8.84 -4.17 -2.88
CA VAL A 41 7.56 -3.91 -2.21
C VAL A 41 7.75 -3.30 -0.82
N ASP A 42 8.76 -3.72 -0.06
CA ASP A 42 9.00 -3.24 1.31
C ASP A 42 9.38 -1.76 1.33
N VAL A 43 10.08 -1.29 0.29
CA VAL A 43 10.47 0.12 0.14
C VAL A 43 9.31 0.99 -0.32
N ILE A 44 8.41 0.43 -1.12
CA ILE A 44 7.31 1.18 -1.75
C ILE A 44 6.10 1.26 -0.83
N HIS A 45 5.95 0.28 0.06
CA HIS A 45 4.89 0.23 1.05
C HIS A 45 4.65 1.58 1.75
N PRO A 46 5.64 2.23 2.40
CA PRO A 46 5.42 3.53 3.06
C PRO A 46 5.01 4.64 2.10
N ILE A 47 5.56 4.66 0.88
CA ILE A 47 5.23 5.65 -0.16
C ILE A 47 3.77 5.47 -0.58
N LEU A 48 3.33 4.24 -0.79
CA LEU A 48 1.96 3.92 -1.15
C LEU A 48 0.97 4.36 -0.06
N TRP A 49 1.26 4.11 1.21
CA TRP A 49 0.43 4.57 2.33
C TRP A 49 0.34 6.10 2.40
N LEU A 50 1.46 6.80 2.16
CA LEU A 50 1.48 8.25 2.14
C LEU A 50 0.65 8.81 0.98
N CYS A 51 0.81 8.28 -0.24
CA CYS A 51 -0.01 8.67 -1.38
C CYS A 51 -1.49 8.39 -1.13
N PHE A 52 -1.81 7.23 -0.56
CA PHE A 52 -3.18 6.87 -0.21
C PHE A 52 -3.80 7.85 0.80
N HIS A 53 -3.04 8.24 1.83
CA HIS A 53 -3.47 9.24 2.80
C HIS A 53 -3.85 10.57 2.12
N PHE A 54 -2.97 11.12 1.28
CA PHE A 54 -3.23 12.40 0.62
C PHE A 54 -4.40 12.32 -0.38
N ILE A 55 -4.45 11.28 -1.22
CA ILE A 55 -5.54 11.14 -2.20
C ILE A 55 -6.90 10.95 -1.51
N SER A 56 -6.98 10.11 -0.47
CA SER A 56 -8.24 9.95 0.28
C SER A 56 -8.65 11.24 0.98
N THR A 57 -7.71 11.98 1.55
CA THR A 57 -7.98 13.28 2.19
C THR A 57 -8.44 14.33 1.18
N ASN A 58 -7.84 14.37 -0.01
CA ASN A 58 -8.26 15.29 -1.07
C ASN A 58 -9.65 14.96 -1.62
N ALA A 59 -9.96 13.67 -1.76
CA ALA A 59 -11.23 13.20 -2.30
C ALA A 59 -12.40 13.30 -1.30
N PHE A 60 -12.17 12.99 -0.02
CA PHE A 60 -13.22 12.84 0.99
C PHE A 60 -13.10 13.77 2.20
N TYR A 61 -12.06 14.60 2.30
CA TYR A 61 -11.71 15.43 3.47
C TYR A 61 -11.26 14.65 4.72
N PHE A 62 -11.13 13.34 4.63
CA PHE A 62 -10.57 12.52 5.71
C PHE A 62 -9.72 11.38 5.15
N SER A 63 -8.81 10.89 5.97
CA SER A 63 -7.93 9.78 5.62
C SER A 63 -8.65 8.45 5.72
N LEU A 64 -8.62 7.64 4.67
CA LEU A 64 -9.13 6.26 4.70
C LEU A 64 -8.11 5.26 5.28
N VAL A 65 -6.91 5.71 5.64
CA VAL A 65 -5.85 4.87 6.22
C VAL A 65 -6.33 4.09 7.46
N PRO A 66 -7.03 4.69 8.45
CA PRO A 66 -7.49 3.95 9.62
C PRO A 66 -8.45 2.81 9.25
N ALA A 67 -9.35 3.04 8.27
CA ALA A 67 -10.28 2.03 7.78
C ALA A 67 -9.53 0.88 7.10
N LEU A 68 -8.52 1.17 6.27
CA LEU A 68 -7.67 0.15 5.67
C LEU A 68 -6.90 -0.67 6.70
N VAL A 69 -6.31 -0.02 7.71
CA VAL A 69 -5.60 -0.70 8.79
C VAL A 69 -6.54 -1.64 9.54
N PHE A 70 -7.77 -1.20 9.81
CA PHE A 70 -8.79 -2.02 10.44
C PHE A 70 -9.16 -3.26 9.59
N VAL A 71 -9.36 -3.08 8.28
CA VAL A 71 -9.63 -4.19 7.34
C VAL A 71 -8.49 -5.19 7.29
N ILE A 72 -7.23 -4.71 7.23
CA ILE A 72 -6.04 -5.57 7.22
C ILE A 72 -5.91 -6.33 8.55
N ALA A 73 -6.16 -5.66 9.68
CA ALA A 73 -6.13 -6.28 11.00
C ALA A 73 -7.21 -7.37 11.13
N LEU A 74 -8.43 -7.10 10.67
CA LEU A 74 -9.51 -8.09 10.66
C LEU A 74 -9.15 -9.30 9.78
N TYR A 75 -8.58 -9.06 8.60
CA TYR A 75 -8.10 -10.12 7.72
C TYR A 75 -7.01 -10.97 8.38
N ALA A 76 -6.03 -10.34 9.04
CA ALA A 76 -4.98 -11.03 9.79
C ALA A 76 -5.57 -11.89 10.92
N PHE A 77 -6.53 -11.33 11.66
CA PHE A 77 -7.21 -12.02 12.76
C PHE A 77 -7.97 -13.26 12.27
N VAL A 78 -8.76 -13.14 11.20
CA VAL A 78 -9.49 -14.26 10.60
C VAL A 78 -8.53 -15.38 10.15
N ARG A 79 -7.39 -15.02 9.55
CA ARG A 79 -6.37 -16.01 9.15
C ARG A 79 -5.75 -16.72 10.34
N LEU A 80 -5.39 -15.98 11.39
CA LEU A 80 -4.84 -16.56 12.62
C LEU A 80 -5.85 -17.47 13.30
N PHE A 81 -7.11 -17.05 13.40
CA PHE A 81 -8.19 -17.84 13.98
C PHE A 81 -8.42 -19.16 13.22
N LYS A 82 -8.42 -19.12 11.87
CA LYS A 82 -8.54 -20.33 11.04
C LYS A 82 -7.37 -21.30 11.26
N ARG A 83 -6.15 -20.79 11.39
CA ARG A 83 -4.95 -21.61 11.66
C ARG A 83 -4.96 -22.19 13.07
N PHE A 84 -5.37 -21.40 14.06
CA PHE A 84 -5.53 -21.84 15.44
C PHE A 84 -6.52 -23.01 15.52
N ARG A 85 -7.67 -22.92 14.83
CA ARG A 85 -8.64 -24.02 14.73
C ARG A 85 -8.07 -25.29 14.09
N ARG A 86 -7.05 -25.18 13.24
CA ARG A 86 -6.40 -26.31 12.55
C ARG A 86 -5.15 -26.82 13.29
N GLN A 87 -4.80 -26.24 14.44
CA GLN A 87 -3.59 -26.56 15.22
C GLN A 87 -2.29 -26.52 14.38
N GLU A 88 -2.25 -25.68 13.34
CA GLU A 88 -1.07 -25.53 12.50
C GLU A 88 0.01 -24.70 13.23
N LYS A 89 1.28 -25.13 13.14
CA LYS A 89 2.39 -24.31 13.63
C LYS A 89 2.49 -23.02 12.81
N VAL A 90 2.61 -21.88 13.49
CA VAL A 90 2.73 -20.57 12.84
C VAL A 90 4.19 -20.27 12.56
N ASP A 91 4.57 -20.33 11.27
CA ASP A 91 5.78 -19.68 10.78
C ASP A 91 5.54 -18.16 10.73
N TRP A 92 6.01 -17.46 11.76
CA TRP A 92 5.84 -16.01 11.92
C TRP A 92 6.49 -15.21 10.78
N PRO A 93 7.77 -15.44 10.40
CA PRO A 93 8.37 -14.77 9.25
C PRO A 93 7.54 -14.90 7.97
N HIS A 94 7.09 -16.11 7.65
CA HIS A 94 6.32 -16.35 6.44
C HIS A 94 4.92 -15.70 6.51
N PHE A 95 4.29 -15.73 7.68
CA PHE A 95 2.99 -15.09 7.90
C PHE A 95 3.06 -13.58 7.70
N TRP A 96 4.01 -12.89 8.33
CA TRP A 96 4.17 -11.45 8.22
C TRP A 96 4.47 -11.00 6.80
N ARG A 97 5.35 -11.74 6.10
CA ARG A 97 5.67 -11.46 4.69
C ARG A 97 4.46 -11.62 3.79
N ASN A 98 3.66 -12.67 3.99
CA ASN A 98 2.44 -12.89 3.23
C ASN A 98 1.35 -11.83 3.54
N LEU A 99 1.22 -11.45 4.81
CA LEU A 99 0.30 -10.39 5.21
C LEU A 99 0.69 -9.04 4.59
N SER A 100 1.96 -8.66 4.66
CA SER A 100 2.49 -7.44 4.03
C SER A 100 2.25 -7.43 2.52
N ASN A 101 2.56 -8.53 1.83
CA ASN A 101 2.31 -8.63 0.38
C ASN A 101 0.83 -8.51 0.03
N THR A 102 -0.05 -9.16 0.80
CA THR A 102 -1.50 -9.08 0.59
C THR A 102 -2.01 -7.66 0.85
N ALA A 103 -1.57 -7.04 1.94
CA ALA A 103 -1.90 -5.67 2.29
C ALA A 103 -1.44 -4.70 1.20
N PHE A 104 -0.21 -4.87 0.68
CA PHE A 104 0.31 -4.03 -0.39
C PHE A 104 -0.58 -4.09 -1.64
N ILE A 105 -0.90 -5.30 -2.12
CA ILE A 105 -1.74 -5.49 -3.31
C ILE A 105 -3.11 -4.86 -3.08
N PHE A 106 -3.72 -5.10 -1.91
CA PHE A 106 -5.03 -4.56 -1.58
C PHE A 106 -5.01 -3.03 -1.55
N VAL A 107 -4.07 -2.41 -0.82
CA VAL A 107 -3.92 -0.96 -0.74
C VAL A 107 -3.65 -0.38 -2.13
N PHE A 108 -2.83 -1.04 -2.94
CA PHE A 108 -2.50 -0.60 -4.31
C PHE A 108 -3.73 -0.55 -5.21
N VAL A 109 -4.57 -1.60 -5.18
CA VAL A 109 -5.82 -1.64 -5.94
C VAL A 109 -6.78 -0.54 -5.49
N VAL A 110 -7.02 -0.43 -4.17
CA VAL A 110 -7.94 0.59 -3.62
C VAL A 110 -7.41 1.99 -3.94
N TYR A 111 -6.10 2.21 -3.83
CA TYR A 111 -5.45 3.46 -4.19
C TYR A 111 -5.74 3.86 -5.64
N TYR A 112 -5.57 2.97 -6.63
CA TYR A 112 -5.85 3.31 -8.03
C TYR A 112 -7.33 3.54 -8.30
N ILE A 113 -8.23 2.84 -7.59
CA ILE A 113 -9.67 3.13 -7.64
C ILE A 113 -9.93 4.57 -7.14
N LEU A 114 -9.29 4.98 -6.05
CA LEU A 114 -9.41 6.36 -5.54
C LEU A 114 -8.82 7.40 -6.49
N VAL A 115 -7.71 7.10 -7.15
CA VAL A 115 -7.12 7.99 -8.17
C VAL A 115 -8.10 8.17 -9.33
N VAL A 116 -8.68 7.10 -9.86
CA VAL A 116 -9.69 7.18 -10.93
C VAL A 116 -10.90 7.98 -10.48
N TYR A 117 -11.41 7.70 -9.28
CA TYR A 117 -12.52 8.45 -8.69
C TYR A 117 -12.20 9.95 -8.58
N ARG A 118 -11.00 10.30 -8.11
CA ARG A 118 -10.54 11.69 -8.01
C ARG A 118 -10.42 12.37 -9.37
N ILE A 119 -9.91 11.68 -10.39
CA ILE A 119 -9.84 12.22 -11.76
C ILE A 119 -11.25 12.49 -12.30
N ILE A 120 -12.18 11.55 -12.13
CA ILE A 120 -13.58 11.73 -12.55
C ILE A 120 -14.20 12.94 -11.84
N GLN A 121 -13.96 13.10 -10.53
CA GLN A 121 -14.41 14.27 -9.80
C GLN A 121 -13.86 15.57 -10.42
N VAL A 122 -12.55 15.65 -10.67
CA VAL A 122 -11.91 16.85 -11.23
C VAL A 122 -12.40 17.17 -12.65
N VAL A 123 -12.76 16.17 -13.46
CA VAL A 123 -13.26 16.39 -14.83
C VAL A 123 -14.73 16.84 -14.85
N ILE A 124 -15.53 16.39 -13.88
CA ILE A 124 -16.98 16.70 -13.81
C ILE A 124 -17.26 18.01 -13.06
N SER A 125 -16.36 18.46 -12.19
CA SER A 125 -16.50 19.72 -11.43
C SER A 125 -15.90 20.92 -12.18
#